data_AF-A0A9E4D8T7-F1
#
_entry.id   AF-A0A9E4D8T7-F1
#
_cell.length_a   1.000
_cell.length_b   1.000
_cell.length_c   1.000
_cell.angle_alpha   90.00
_cell.angle_beta   90.00
_cell.angle_gamma   90.00
#
_symmetry.space_group_name_H-M   'P 1'
#
loop_
_entity.id
_entity.type
_entity.pdbx_description
1 polymer ?
#
loop_
_entity_poly.entity_id
_entity_poly.type
_entity_poly.pdbx_seq_one_letter_code
_entity_poly.pdbx_strand_id
1 'polypeptide(L)'
;MTSTEYYNDHVVRLFLLASSVWGIIGMLIGMYAAAELAWPALNFDLSWLTFSRLRPDHTFGVIFAFGGCALMGTCYYVVQRTGHTRLAWGPVAEFTFWGWQLVCVLAMTTMPLGITQSKEYAEPEWFIDILMTIVWVAFGAVFFATLARRRIRHIYVANWYYGAFIIAVGLLHVVNNLALPASLTKSYPIYSGVTDAMVQWWYGHNAVAFFLTAGFLGMMYYFVPRQA
;
A
#
# COMPACT_ATOMS: atom_id res chain seq x y z
N MET A 1 -8.42 -22.71 -32.68
CA MET A 1 -7.06 -22.81 -32.08
C MET A 1 -7.19 -22.47 -30.61
N THR A 2 -6.92 -23.42 -29.71
CA THR A 2 -6.83 -23.12 -28.26
C THR A 2 -5.57 -22.30 -28.04
N SER A 3 -5.69 -20.99 -27.82
CA SER A 3 -4.54 -20.15 -27.47
C SER A 3 -3.98 -20.61 -26.13
N THR A 4 -2.71 -21.00 -26.08
CA THR A 4 -2.02 -21.31 -24.82
C THR A 4 -1.99 -20.05 -23.96
N GLU A 5 -2.64 -20.11 -22.80
CA GLU A 5 -2.73 -18.98 -21.86
C GLU A 5 -1.51 -19.00 -20.93
N TYR A 6 -0.70 -17.95 -20.98
CA TYR A 6 0.44 -17.74 -20.08
C TYR A 6 0.08 -16.78 -18.94
N TYR A 7 0.72 -16.91 -17.78
CA TYR A 7 0.56 -15.93 -16.70
C TYR A 7 1.09 -14.55 -17.09
N ASN A 8 0.54 -13.50 -16.49
CA ASN A 8 1.06 -12.14 -16.59
C ASN A 8 2.08 -11.91 -15.47
N ASP A 9 3.34 -12.27 -15.74
CA ASP A 9 4.45 -12.04 -14.80
C ASP A 9 5.14 -10.67 -14.99
N HIS A 10 4.79 -9.92 -16.04
CA HIS A 10 5.36 -8.60 -16.30
C HIS A 10 5.08 -7.63 -15.16
N VAL A 11 3.79 -7.41 -14.86
CA VAL A 11 3.35 -6.52 -13.77
C VAL A 11 3.87 -6.97 -12.40
N VAL A 12 3.96 -8.29 -12.18
CA VAL A 12 4.51 -8.84 -10.93
C VAL A 12 5.97 -8.41 -10.77
N ARG A 13 6.80 -8.59 -11.81
CA ARG A 13 8.22 -8.22 -11.76
C ARG A 13 8.40 -6.72 -11.54
N LEU A 14 7.57 -5.89 -12.16
CA LEU A 14 7.58 -4.44 -11.93
C LEU A 14 7.32 -4.10 -10.46
N PHE A 15 6.29 -4.68 -9.85
CA PHE A 15 6.01 -4.48 -8.41
C PHE A 15 7.12 -4.99 -7.51
N LEU A 16 7.70 -6.16 -7.78
CA LEU A 16 8.80 -6.70 -6.96
C LEU A 16 10.07 -5.87 -7.06
N LEU A 17 10.39 -5.37 -8.26
CA LEU A 17 11.51 -4.44 -8.46
C LEU A 17 11.25 -3.12 -7.71
N ALA A 18 10.07 -2.54 -7.88
CA ALA A 18 9.67 -1.32 -7.17
C ALA A 18 9.71 -1.51 -5.64
N SER A 19 9.25 -2.66 -5.14
CA SER A 19 9.34 -2.99 -3.72
C SER A 19 10.79 -2.95 -3.23
N SER A 20 11.73 -3.57 -3.95
CA SER A 20 13.14 -3.52 -3.58
C SER A 20 13.70 -2.09 -3.56
N VAL A 21 13.35 -1.28 -4.56
CA VAL A 21 13.76 0.14 -4.64
C VAL A 21 13.19 0.95 -3.48
N TRP A 22 11.88 0.86 -3.23
CA TRP A 22 11.23 1.55 -2.11
C TRP A 22 11.68 1.05 -0.75
N GLY A 23 12.03 -0.23 -0.63
CA GLY A 23 12.62 -0.80 0.58
C GLY A 23 13.94 -0.12 0.93
N ILE A 24 14.81 0.05 -0.07
CA ILE A 24 16.07 0.80 0.11
C ILE A 24 15.78 2.24 0.52
N ILE A 25 14.91 2.95 -0.23
CA ILE A 25 14.60 4.36 0.05
C ILE A 25 14.00 4.54 1.44
N GLY A 26 12.95 3.81 1.78
CA GLY A 26 12.25 3.91 3.06
C GLY A 26 13.15 3.58 4.24
N MET A 27 13.98 2.53 4.14
CA MET A 27 14.91 2.17 5.22
C MET A 27 16.06 3.19 5.35
N LEU A 28 16.54 3.79 4.25
CA LEU A 28 17.54 4.86 4.30
C LEU A 28 17.00 6.11 5.00
N ILE A 29 15.76 6.52 4.71
CA ILE A 29 15.11 7.64 5.43
C ILE A 29 14.96 7.29 6.92
N GLY A 30 14.60 6.04 7.25
CA GLY A 30 14.52 5.58 8.64
C GLY A 30 15.86 5.62 9.37
N MET A 31 16.92 5.17 8.71
CA MET A 31 18.29 5.26 9.24
C MET A 31 18.70 6.72 9.45
N TYR A 32 18.37 7.61 8.52
CA TYR A 32 18.66 9.04 8.65
C TYR A 32 17.89 9.67 9.82
N ALA A 33 16.59 9.42 9.92
CA ALA A 33 15.75 9.90 11.02
C ALA A 33 16.23 9.36 12.38
N ALA A 34 16.71 8.11 12.43
CA ALA A 34 17.35 7.57 13.63
C ALA A 34 18.65 8.31 13.98
N ALA A 35 19.44 8.70 12.98
CA ALA A 35 20.64 9.51 13.18
C ALA A 35 20.31 10.92 13.69
N GLU A 36 19.20 11.54 13.26
CA GLU A 36 18.74 12.84 13.79
C GLU A 36 18.41 12.79 15.28
N LEU A 37 17.84 11.67 15.77
CA LEU A 37 17.58 11.46 17.19
C LEU A 37 18.87 11.35 18.01
N ALA A 38 19.95 10.81 17.43
CA ALA A 38 21.26 10.73 18.07
C ALA A 38 22.05 12.04 17.96
N TRP A 39 21.97 12.71 16.80
CA TRP A 39 22.68 13.93 16.47
C TRP A 39 21.72 14.96 15.85
N PRO A 40 21.04 15.79 16.67
CA PRO A 40 20.06 16.77 16.18
C PRO A 40 20.61 17.77 15.17
N ALA A 41 21.93 17.99 15.11
CA ALA A 41 22.58 18.83 14.10
C ALA A 41 22.35 18.34 12.66
N LEU A 42 22.00 17.06 12.47
CA LEU A 42 21.67 16.50 11.15
C LEU A 42 20.33 17.00 10.58
N ASN A 43 19.53 17.75 11.34
CA ASN A 43 18.36 18.43 10.76
C ASN A 43 18.78 19.60 9.84
N PHE A 44 20.02 20.09 9.95
CA PHE A 44 20.60 21.18 9.15
C PHE A 44 19.79 22.49 9.12
N ASP A 45 18.87 22.70 10.06
CA ASP A 45 17.89 23.79 10.06
C ASP A 45 17.06 23.89 8.76
N LEU A 46 16.95 22.78 8.01
CA LEU A 46 16.18 22.69 6.77
C LEU A 46 14.83 22.06 7.06
N SER A 47 13.75 22.82 6.83
CA SER A 47 12.40 22.40 7.22
C SER A 47 11.98 21.01 6.71
N TRP A 48 12.38 20.63 5.49
CA TRP A 48 12.06 19.34 4.86
C TRP A 48 12.98 18.19 5.28
N LEU A 49 14.11 18.47 5.93
CA LEU A 49 15.00 17.47 6.56
C LEU A 49 14.84 17.51 8.08
N THR A 50 13.66 17.83 8.60
CA THR A 50 13.43 17.72 10.03
C THR A 50 12.84 16.35 10.37
N PHE A 51 13.21 15.81 11.53
CA PHE A 51 12.70 14.53 12.03
C PHE A 51 11.17 14.44 11.98
N SER A 52 10.48 15.54 12.32
CA SER A 52 9.01 15.58 12.32
C SER A 52 8.38 15.40 10.93
N ARG A 53 9.12 15.72 9.85
CA ARG A 53 8.67 15.52 8.47
C ARG A 53 9.22 14.24 7.84
N LEU A 54 10.43 13.81 8.23
CA LEU A 54 11.02 12.57 7.73
C LEU A 54 10.45 11.32 8.40
N ARG A 55 9.96 11.39 9.64
CA ARG A 55 9.30 10.27 10.34
C ARG A 55 8.08 9.73 9.57
N PRO A 56 7.07 10.55 9.20
CA PRO A 56 5.94 10.05 8.43
C PRO A 56 6.37 9.60 7.02
N ASP A 57 7.38 10.25 6.43
CA ASP A 57 7.94 9.85 5.13
C ASP A 57 8.58 8.45 5.16
N HIS A 58 9.41 8.17 6.18
CA HIS A 58 9.93 6.84 6.47
C HIS A 58 8.80 5.82 6.63
N THR A 59 7.82 6.16 7.48
CA THR A 59 6.71 5.26 7.82
C THR A 59 5.93 4.86 6.56
N PHE A 60 5.57 5.84 5.73
CA PHE A 60 4.91 5.58 4.46
C PHE A 60 5.80 4.77 3.50
N GLY A 61 7.08 5.15 3.39
CA GLY A 61 8.04 4.49 2.51
C GLY A 61 8.22 3.01 2.84
N VAL A 62 8.26 2.63 4.12
CA VAL A 62 8.42 1.23 4.49
C VAL A 62 7.11 0.45 4.49
N ILE A 63 5.98 1.06 4.85
CA ILE A 63 4.69 0.35 4.92
C ILE A 63 4.05 0.28 3.53
N PHE A 64 3.75 1.42 2.92
CA PHE A 64 2.93 1.48 1.72
C PHE A 64 3.76 1.40 0.45
N ALA A 65 4.93 2.03 0.39
CA ALA A 65 5.77 1.94 -0.80
C ALA A 65 6.46 0.57 -0.90
N PHE A 66 7.28 0.20 0.09
CA PHE A 66 7.92 -1.13 0.14
C PHE A 66 6.91 -2.27 0.31
N GLY A 67 6.17 -2.27 1.43
CA GLY A 67 5.23 -3.34 1.77
C GLY A 67 4.06 -3.41 0.79
N GLY A 68 3.51 -2.28 0.35
CA GLY A 68 2.42 -2.27 -0.63
C GLY A 68 2.84 -2.80 -1.98
N CYS A 69 4.02 -2.41 -2.50
CA CYS A 69 4.53 -3.00 -3.74
C CYS A 69 4.77 -4.51 -3.60
N ALA A 70 5.31 -4.96 -2.46
CA ALA A 70 5.50 -6.39 -2.19
C ALA A 70 4.16 -7.12 -2.25
N LEU A 71 3.16 -6.65 -1.49
CA LEU A 71 1.84 -7.27 -1.38
C LEU A 71 1.08 -7.27 -2.71
N MET A 72 1.06 -6.17 -3.45
CA MET A 72 0.36 -6.12 -4.75
C MET A 72 1.01 -7.07 -5.76
N GLY A 73 2.34 -7.08 -5.83
CA GLY A 73 3.09 -8.00 -6.68
C GLY A 73 2.84 -9.46 -6.32
N THR A 74 2.91 -9.82 -5.04
CA THR A 74 2.68 -11.20 -4.59
C THR A 74 1.22 -11.62 -4.67
N CYS A 75 0.26 -10.72 -4.44
CA CYS A 75 -1.16 -10.97 -4.71
C CYS A 75 -1.36 -11.44 -6.15
N TYR A 76 -0.87 -10.66 -7.12
CA TYR A 76 -0.98 -10.97 -8.54
C TYR A 76 -0.24 -12.25 -8.92
N TYR A 77 0.91 -12.52 -8.30
CA TYR A 77 1.66 -13.74 -8.54
C TYR A 77 0.91 -14.99 -8.04
N VAL A 78 0.40 -14.93 -6.80
CA VAL A 78 -0.21 -16.06 -6.09
C VAL A 78 -1.60 -16.39 -6.62
N VAL A 79 -2.44 -15.38 -6.87
CA VAL A 79 -3.82 -15.60 -7.34
C VAL A 79 -3.86 -16.30 -8.70
N GLN A 80 -2.92 -15.97 -9.59
CA GLN A 80 -2.79 -16.61 -10.90
C GLN A 80 -2.45 -18.09 -10.78
N ARG A 81 -1.48 -18.43 -9.93
CA ARG A 81 -0.93 -19.80 -9.80
C ARG A 81 -1.84 -20.71 -9.02
N THR A 82 -2.42 -20.22 -7.93
CA THR A 82 -3.39 -20.97 -7.12
C THR A 82 -4.74 -21.11 -7.84
N GLY A 83 -5.09 -20.15 -8.70
CA GLY A 83 -6.29 -20.20 -9.53
C GLY A 83 -6.11 -20.89 -10.89
N HIS A 84 -4.86 -21.19 -11.29
CA HIS A 84 -4.49 -21.69 -12.62
C HIS A 84 -5.10 -20.89 -13.78
N THR A 85 -5.03 -19.56 -13.68
CA THR A 85 -5.64 -18.63 -14.65
C THR A 85 -4.79 -17.37 -14.79
N ARG A 86 -4.78 -16.74 -15.97
CA ARG A 86 -4.07 -15.46 -16.16
C ARG A 86 -4.80 -14.35 -15.42
N LEU A 87 -4.04 -13.35 -14.97
CA LEU A 87 -4.58 -12.15 -14.35
C LEU A 87 -5.68 -11.50 -15.20
N ALA A 88 -6.77 -11.12 -14.57
CA ALA A 88 -7.86 -10.39 -15.21
C ALA A 88 -7.42 -8.99 -15.64
N TRP A 89 -8.01 -8.50 -16.73
CA TRP A 89 -7.85 -7.14 -17.22
C TRP A 89 -6.40 -6.65 -17.20
N GLY A 90 -5.52 -7.30 -17.98
CA GLY A 90 -4.07 -6.99 -18.03
C GLY A 90 -3.73 -5.49 -18.03
N PRO A 91 -4.35 -4.64 -18.86
CA PRO A 91 -4.12 -3.20 -18.84
C PRO A 91 -4.50 -2.52 -17.52
N VAL A 92 -5.56 -2.98 -16.84
CA VAL A 92 -5.96 -2.46 -15.51
C VAL A 92 -4.95 -2.89 -14.45
N ALA A 93 -4.38 -4.09 -14.55
CA ALA A 93 -3.28 -4.50 -13.66
C ALA A 93 -2.01 -3.65 -13.87
N GLU A 94 -1.72 -3.21 -15.09
CA GLU A 94 -0.61 -2.28 -15.33
C GLU A 94 -0.93 -0.86 -14.86
N PHE A 95 -2.19 -0.43 -14.97
CA PHE A 95 -2.66 0.80 -14.35
C PHE A 95 -2.46 0.80 -12.84
N THR A 96 -2.72 -0.31 -12.15
CA THR A 96 -2.52 -0.37 -10.68
C THR A 96 -1.06 -0.22 -10.30
N PHE A 97 -0.13 -0.73 -11.12
CA PHE A 97 1.30 -0.48 -10.94
C PHE A 97 1.62 1.02 -11.07
N TRP A 98 1.38 1.62 -12.23
CA TRP A 98 1.76 3.02 -12.45
C TRP A 98 1.03 3.99 -11.52
N GLY A 99 -0.25 3.71 -11.22
CA GLY A 99 -1.03 4.46 -10.24
C GLY A 99 -0.43 4.36 -8.84
N TRP A 100 0.00 3.17 -8.40
CA TRP A 100 0.63 3.00 -7.10
C TRP A 100 1.99 3.70 -7.02
N GLN A 101 2.78 3.64 -8.10
CA GLN A 101 4.04 4.38 -8.17
C GLN A 101 3.81 5.89 -8.08
N LEU A 102 2.78 6.41 -8.75
CA LEU A 102 2.41 7.82 -8.66
C LEU A 102 1.98 8.20 -7.23
N VAL A 103 1.17 7.36 -6.56
CA VAL A 103 0.81 7.55 -5.14
C VAL A 103 2.06 7.62 -4.27
N CYS A 104 3.00 6.70 -4.44
CA CYS A 104 4.24 6.67 -3.65
C CYS A 104 5.07 7.93 -3.85
N VAL A 105 5.28 8.34 -5.10
CA VAL A 105 6.04 9.55 -5.43
C VAL A 105 5.35 10.80 -4.88
N LEU A 106 4.03 10.93 -5.03
CA LEU A 106 3.30 12.07 -4.49
C LEU A 106 3.38 12.12 -2.97
N ALA A 107 3.05 11.02 -2.29
CA ALA A 107 3.08 10.99 -0.82
C ALA A 107 4.46 11.34 -0.26
N MET A 108 5.51 10.69 -0.78
CA MET A 108 6.88 10.87 -0.29
C MET A 108 7.51 12.22 -0.68
N THR A 109 6.92 12.94 -1.65
CA THR A 109 7.35 14.32 -1.96
C THR A 109 6.57 15.34 -1.15
N THR A 110 5.28 15.12 -0.89
CA THR A 110 4.42 16.10 -0.20
C THR A 110 4.67 16.13 1.31
N MET A 111 4.99 15.00 1.94
CA MET A 111 5.20 14.96 3.40
C MET A 111 6.43 15.77 3.86
N PRO A 112 7.62 15.67 3.22
CA PRO A 112 8.74 16.56 3.52
C PRO A 112 8.42 18.06 3.32
N LEU A 113 7.47 18.39 2.45
CA LEU A 113 7.01 19.76 2.24
C LEU A 113 6.01 20.24 3.31
N GLY A 114 5.63 19.37 4.26
CA GLY A 114 4.70 19.68 5.34
C GLY A 114 3.22 19.57 4.94
N ILE A 115 2.93 18.98 3.79
CA ILE A 115 1.57 18.75 3.30
C ILE A 115 1.09 17.42 3.87
N THR A 116 0.41 17.46 5.02
CA THR A 116 -0.05 16.27 5.73
C THR A 116 -1.34 16.51 6.52
N GLN A 117 -2.13 15.44 6.69
CA GLN A 117 -3.29 15.39 7.58
C GLN A 117 -2.93 15.21 9.07
N SER A 118 -1.66 14.94 9.41
CA SER A 118 -1.18 14.65 10.77
C SER A 118 -1.80 13.42 11.46
N LYS A 119 -2.41 12.53 10.67
CA LYS A 119 -2.93 11.23 11.10
C LYS A 119 -1.91 10.14 10.81
N GLU A 120 -1.48 9.38 11.83
CA GLU A 120 -0.48 8.32 11.64
C GLU A 120 -0.94 7.27 10.61
N TYR A 121 -0.05 6.88 9.71
CA TYR A 121 -0.30 5.99 8.58
C TYR A 121 -1.33 6.50 7.54
N ALA A 122 -1.93 7.68 7.75
CA ALA A 122 -2.89 8.35 6.86
C ALA A 122 -2.46 9.81 6.62
N GLU A 123 -1.15 10.03 6.52
CA GLU A 123 -0.56 11.35 6.39
C GLU A 123 -0.80 12.07 5.06
N PRO A 124 -0.88 11.39 3.88
CA PRO A 124 -1.11 12.06 2.61
C PRO A 124 -2.40 12.89 2.60
N GLU A 125 -2.43 14.01 1.89
CA GLU A 125 -3.64 14.85 1.79
C GLU A 125 -4.69 14.28 0.82
N TRP A 126 -5.91 14.80 0.92
CA TRP A 126 -7.14 14.27 0.30
C TRP A 126 -7.03 13.91 -1.19
N PHE A 127 -6.25 14.65 -1.98
CA PHE A 127 -6.09 14.37 -3.42
C PHE A 127 -5.29 13.08 -3.67
N ILE A 128 -4.34 12.76 -2.80
CA ILE A 128 -3.59 11.50 -2.82
C ILE A 128 -4.47 10.37 -2.32
N ASP A 129 -5.33 10.62 -1.33
CA ASP A 129 -6.27 9.61 -0.82
C ASP A 129 -7.28 9.16 -1.87
N ILE A 130 -7.79 10.09 -2.68
CA ILE A 130 -8.69 9.78 -3.80
C ILE A 130 -7.94 8.94 -4.83
N LEU A 131 -6.72 9.33 -5.21
CA LEU A 131 -5.91 8.57 -6.16
C LEU A 131 -5.64 7.16 -5.63
N MET A 132 -5.25 7.04 -4.36
CA MET A 132 -5.02 5.77 -3.69
C MET A 132 -6.28 4.90 -3.71
N THR A 133 -7.45 5.48 -3.43
CA THR A 133 -8.73 4.78 -3.49
C THR A 133 -9.01 4.23 -4.89
N ILE A 134 -8.81 5.04 -5.94
CA ILE A 134 -9.02 4.61 -7.33
C ILE A 134 -8.10 3.44 -7.69
N VAL A 135 -6.81 3.54 -7.35
CA VAL A 135 -5.82 2.49 -7.59
C VAL A 135 -6.16 1.22 -6.81
N TRP A 136 -6.58 1.37 -5.55
CA TRP A 136 -6.93 0.25 -4.68
C TRP A 136 -8.18 -0.50 -5.16
N VAL A 137 -9.20 0.24 -5.61
CA VAL A 137 -10.41 -0.34 -6.20
C VAL A 137 -10.06 -1.10 -7.48
N ALA A 138 -9.24 -0.52 -8.37
CA ALA A 138 -8.78 -1.20 -9.57
C ALA A 138 -7.97 -2.48 -9.24
N PHE A 139 -7.11 -2.41 -8.22
CA PHE A 139 -6.32 -3.54 -7.74
C PHE A 139 -7.20 -4.68 -7.22
N GLY A 140 -8.15 -4.35 -6.34
CA GLY A 140 -9.12 -5.31 -5.81
C GLY A 140 -9.99 -5.91 -6.91
N ALA A 141 -10.47 -5.10 -7.84
CA ALA A 141 -11.28 -5.56 -8.97
C ALA A 141 -10.50 -6.58 -9.82
N VAL A 142 -9.24 -6.31 -10.16
CA VAL A 142 -8.37 -7.26 -10.87
C VAL A 142 -8.19 -8.56 -10.09
N PHE A 143 -7.91 -8.48 -8.78
CA PHE A 143 -7.71 -9.65 -7.94
C PHE A 143 -8.97 -10.52 -7.89
N PHE A 144 -10.13 -9.94 -7.54
CA PHE A 144 -11.38 -10.69 -7.41
C PHE A 144 -11.89 -11.22 -8.76
N ALA A 145 -11.72 -10.48 -9.86
CA ALA A 145 -12.05 -10.97 -11.20
C ALA A 145 -11.13 -12.13 -11.62
N THR A 146 -9.86 -12.12 -11.21
CA THR A 146 -8.96 -13.26 -11.43
C THR A 146 -9.41 -14.47 -10.63
N LEU A 147 -9.76 -14.27 -9.35
CA LEU A 147 -10.23 -15.32 -8.45
C LEU A 147 -11.57 -15.94 -8.88
N ALA A 148 -12.46 -15.13 -9.46
CA ALA A 148 -13.75 -15.57 -10.00
C ALA A 148 -13.58 -16.48 -11.24
N ARG A 149 -12.53 -16.27 -12.03
CA ARG A 149 -12.21 -17.05 -13.25
C ARG A 149 -11.23 -18.20 -13.00
N ARG A 150 -11.01 -18.58 -11.74
CA ARG A 150 -10.14 -19.70 -11.39
C ARG A 150 -10.65 -21.00 -12.00
N ARG A 151 -9.73 -21.90 -12.35
CA ARG A 151 -10.05 -23.24 -12.85
C ARG A 151 -10.26 -24.26 -11.73
N ILE A 152 -9.71 -23.99 -10.55
CA ILE A 152 -9.81 -24.86 -9.37
C ILE A 152 -11.08 -24.54 -8.58
N ARG A 153 -11.84 -25.56 -8.16
CA ARG A 153 -13.10 -25.36 -7.42
C ARG A 153 -12.88 -24.64 -6.10
N HIS A 154 -11.90 -25.08 -5.31
CA HIS A 154 -11.58 -24.47 -4.02
C HIS A 154 -10.68 -23.25 -4.17
N ILE A 155 -10.87 -22.27 -3.29
CA ILE A 155 -9.99 -21.11 -3.19
C ILE A 155 -8.91 -21.43 -2.17
N TYR A 156 -7.65 -21.31 -2.57
CA TYR A 156 -6.51 -21.50 -1.67
C TYR A 156 -6.50 -20.48 -0.54
N VAL A 157 -6.11 -20.90 0.67
CA VAL A 157 -6.19 -20.08 1.90
C VAL A 157 -5.42 -18.76 1.78
N ALA A 158 -4.29 -18.72 1.05
CA ALA A 158 -3.58 -17.46 0.80
C ALA A 158 -4.50 -16.38 0.19
N ASN A 159 -5.41 -16.78 -0.71
CA ASN A 159 -6.34 -15.84 -1.35
C ASN A 159 -7.47 -15.39 -0.40
N TRP A 160 -7.75 -16.12 0.69
CA TRP A 160 -8.67 -15.64 1.73
C TRP A 160 -8.05 -14.47 2.48
N TYR A 161 -6.79 -14.62 2.88
CA TYR A 161 -6.02 -13.57 3.54
C TYR A 161 -5.83 -12.35 2.64
N TYR A 162 -5.45 -12.55 1.36
CA TYR A 162 -5.37 -11.44 0.41
C TYR A 162 -6.72 -10.78 0.14
N GLY A 163 -7.80 -11.55 0.00
CA GLY A 163 -9.15 -11.00 -0.17
C GLY A 163 -9.59 -10.17 1.03
N ALA A 164 -9.35 -10.66 2.25
CA ALA A 164 -9.63 -9.94 3.48
C ALA A 164 -8.79 -8.65 3.59
N PHE A 165 -7.50 -8.73 3.28
CA PHE A 165 -6.59 -7.59 3.19
C PHE A 165 -7.14 -6.49 2.26
N ILE A 166 -7.49 -6.84 1.03
CA ILE A 166 -7.97 -5.88 0.02
C ILE A 166 -9.23 -5.16 0.51
N ILE A 167 -10.21 -5.93 1.00
CA ILE A 167 -11.50 -5.39 1.45
C ILE A 167 -11.34 -4.53 2.70
N ALA A 168 -10.66 -5.05 3.71
CA ALA A 168 -10.48 -4.35 4.98
C ALA A 168 -9.70 -3.06 4.78
N VAL A 169 -8.54 -3.10 4.10
CA VAL A 169 -7.72 -1.89 3.87
C VAL A 169 -8.50 -0.84 3.06
N GLY A 170 -9.26 -1.25 2.04
CA GLY A 170 -10.09 -0.32 1.28
C GLY A 170 -11.14 0.38 2.15
N LEU A 171 -11.82 -0.36 3.02
CA LEU A 171 -12.78 0.19 3.98
C LEU A 171 -12.10 1.14 4.99
N LEU A 172 -10.99 0.71 5.57
CA LEU A 172 -10.21 1.48 6.55
C LEU A 172 -9.78 2.83 5.96
N HIS A 173 -9.20 2.81 4.76
CA HIS A 173 -8.73 3.99 4.04
C HIS A 173 -9.85 4.99 3.80
N VAL A 174 -10.97 4.54 3.24
CA VAL A 174 -12.10 5.44 2.93
C VAL A 174 -12.68 6.07 4.20
N VAL A 175 -12.88 5.29 5.26
CA VAL A 175 -13.53 5.78 6.48
C VAL A 175 -12.63 6.74 7.26
N ASN A 176 -11.35 6.42 7.45
CA ASN A 176 -10.47 7.28 8.25
C ASN A 176 -10.16 8.62 7.58
N ASN A 177 -10.15 8.63 6.25
CA ASN A 177 -9.71 9.76 5.44
C ASN A 177 -10.90 10.61 4.94
N LEU A 178 -12.08 10.45 5.55
CA LEU A 178 -13.18 11.39 5.34
C LEU A 178 -12.79 12.76 5.90
N ALA A 179 -12.48 13.68 4.99
CA ALA A 179 -12.04 15.03 5.29
C ALA A 179 -12.70 16.05 4.35
N LEU A 180 -12.88 17.27 4.84
CA LEU A 180 -13.35 18.41 4.06
C LEU A 180 -12.14 19.16 3.48
N PRO A 181 -11.98 19.22 2.15
CA PRO A 181 -10.92 20.00 1.53
C PRO A 181 -11.10 21.49 1.83
N ALA A 182 -10.11 22.10 2.46
CA ALA A 182 -10.04 23.55 2.68
C ALA A 182 -9.23 24.25 1.57
N SER A 183 -8.28 23.54 0.96
CA SER A 183 -7.51 23.96 -0.20
C SER A 183 -6.97 22.76 -0.97
N LEU A 184 -6.22 22.99 -2.06
CA LEU A 184 -5.59 21.91 -2.82
C LEU A 184 -4.67 21.04 -1.96
N THR A 185 -3.96 21.65 -1.01
CA THR A 185 -2.96 20.98 -0.18
C THR A 185 -3.37 20.91 1.29
N LYS A 186 -4.67 21.09 1.60
CA LYS A 186 -5.14 21.04 2.98
C LYS A 186 -6.57 20.55 3.09
N SER A 187 -6.80 19.65 4.04
CA SER A 187 -8.13 19.21 4.47
C SER A 187 -8.23 19.16 6.00
N TYR A 188 -9.47 19.10 6.49
CA TYR A 188 -9.78 18.89 7.90
C TYR A 188 -10.62 17.62 8.06
N PRO A 189 -10.26 16.71 9.01
CA PRO A 189 -11.04 15.51 9.26
C PRO A 189 -12.50 15.82 9.59
N ILE A 190 -13.42 14.95 9.18
CA ILE A 190 -14.85 15.09 9.52
C ILE A 190 -15.13 14.78 11.00
N TYR A 191 -14.23 14.01 11.63
CA TYR A 191 -14.29 13.65 13.04
C TYR A 191 -13.49 14.63 13.90
N SER A 192 -13.76 14.66 15.20
CA SER A 192 -12.96 15.45 16.16
C SER A 192 -12.82 14.76 17.52
N GLY A 193 -11.84 15.20 18.30
CA GLY A 193 -11.63 14.77 19.69
C GLY A 193 -11.50 13.25 19.85
N VAL A 194 -12.18 12.70 20.84
CA VAL A 194 -12.13 11.27 21.17
C VAL A 194 -12.67 10.40 20.01
N THR A 195 -13.65 10.89 19.26
CA THR A 195 -14.18 10.17 18.09
C THR A 195 -13.13 10.05 16.99
N ASP A 196 -12.41 11.14 16.69
CA ASP A 196 -11.33 11.08 15.70
C ASP A 196 -10.19 10.15 16.17
N ALA A 197 -9.83 10.21 17.44
CA ALA A 197 -8.83 9.31 18.01
C ALA A 197 -9.25 7.82 17.89
N MET A 198 -10.52 7.50 18.12
CA MET A 198 -11.03 6.13 17.96
C MET A 198 -11.04 5.69 16.50
N VAL A 199 -11.49 6.54 15.56
CA VAL A 199 -11.45 6.21 14.13
C VAL A 199 -10.01 6.05 13.65
N GLN A 200 -9.12 6.94 14.07
CA GLN A 200 -7.70 6.91 13.74
C GLN A 200 -7.00 5.65 14.24
N TRP A 201 -7.29 5.17 15.45
CA TRP A 201 -6.64 3.96 15.98
C TRP A 201 -7.35 2.66 15.60
N TRP A 202 -8.65 2.71 15.31
CA TRP A 202 -9.31 1.65 14.56
C TRP A 202 -8.62 1.47 13.20
N TYR A 203 -8.36 2.56 12.48
CA TYR A 203 -7.58 2.55 11.26
C TYR A 203 -6.16 2.04 11.48
N GLY A 204 -5.37 2.67 12.36
CA GLY A 204 -3.96 2.38 12.56
C GLY A 204 -3.68 0.93 12.98
N HIS A 205 -4.46 0.39 13.94
CA HIS A 205 -4.30 -1.01 14.33
C HIS A 205 -4.66 -1.96 13.19
N ASN A 206 -5.80 -1.72 12.52
CA ASN A 206 -6.25 -2.61 11.46
C ASN A 206 -5.42 -2.45 10.17
N ALA A 207 -4.76 -1.32 9.96
CA ALA A 207 -3.74 -1.16 8.92
C ALA A 207 -2.62 -2.17 9.16
N VAL A 208 -2.07 -2.25 10.38
CA VAL A 208 -1.08 -3.30 10.70
C VAL A 208 -1.70 -4.70 10.59
N ALA A 209 -2.89 -4.92 11.15
CA ALA A 209 -3.50 -6.25 11.19
C ALA A 209 -3.86 -6.82 9.79
N PHE A 210 -4.33 -5.99 8.87
CA PHE A 210 -4.72 -6.47 7.53
C PHE A 210 -3.63 -6.25 6.48
N PHE A 211 -2.94 -5.11 6.51
CA PHE A 211 -1.88 -4.82 5.56
C PHE A 211 -0.61 -5.62 5.91
N LEU A 212 -0.07 -5.44 7.12
CA LEU A 212 1.21 -6.01 7.52
C LEU A 212 1.12 -7.43 8.08
N THR A 213 -0.05 -7.88 8.55
CA THR A 213 -0.25 -9.25 9.03
C THR A 213 -1.02 -10.09 8.02
N ALA A 214 -2.30 -9.79 7.74
CA ALA A 214 -3.10 -10.64 6.85
C ALA A 214 -2.51 -10.74 5.43
N GLY A 215 -2.11 -9.62 4.82
CA GLY A 215 -1.46 -9.61 3.52
C GLY A 215 -0.20 -10.49 3.48
N PHE A 216 0.68 -10.35 4.47
CA PHE A 216 1.92 -11.14 4.57
C PHE A 216 1.67 -12.59 4.98
N LEU A 217 0.61 -12.90 5.72
CA LEU A 217 0.16 -14.29 5.92
C LEU A 217 -0.24 -14.91 4.58
N GLY A 218 -0.90 -14.16 3.69
CA GLY A 218 -1.15 -14.58 2.31
C GLY A 218 0.14 -14.95 1.56
N MET A 219 1.21 -14.16 1.72
CA MET A 219 2.53 -14.50 1.18
C MET A 219 3.08 -15.79 1.81
N MET A 220 3.10 -15.86 3.13
CA MET A 220 3.63 -17.00 3.88
C MET A 220 2.95 -18.31 3.49
N TYR A 221 1.61 -18.32 3.44
CA TYR A 221 0.81 -19.49 3.05
C TYR A 221 1.18 -20.02 1.68
N TYR A 222 1.62 -19.17 0.76
CA TYR A 222 2.04 -19.61 -0.56
C TYR A 222 3.52 -19.98 -0.64
N PHE A 223 4.40 -19.09 -0.18
CA PHE A 223 5.85 -19.22 -0.41
C PHE A 223 6.52 -20.21 0.54
N VAL A 224 6.05 -20.36 1.78
CA VAL A 224 6.65 -21.32 2.72
C VAL A 224 6.47 -22.77 2.23
N PRO A 225 5.24 -23.24 1.90
CA PRO A 225 5.07 -24.61 1.42
C PRO A 225 5.65 -24.85 0.03
N ARG A 226 5.84 -23.79 -0.77
CA ARG A 226 6.41 -23.89 -2.12
C ARG A 226 7.94 -24.00 -2.13
N GLN A 227 8.59 -23.49 -1.09
CA GLN A 227 10.04 -23.53 -0.95
C GLN A 227 10.55 -24.87 -0.40
N ALA A 228 9.70 -25.59 0.34
CA ALA A 228 9.95 -26.95 0.83
C ALA A 228 9.81 -27.99 -0.28
#